data_AF-A0A194PTX2-F1
#
_entry.id   AF-A0A194PTX2-F1
#
_cell.length_a   1.000
_cell.length_b   1.000
_cell.length_c   1.000
_cell.angle_alpha   90.00
_cell.angle_beta   90.00
_cell.angle_gamma   90.00
#
_symmetry.space_group_name_H-M   'P 1'
#
loop_
_entity.id
_entity.type
_entity.pdbx_description
1 polymer ?
#
loop_
_entity_poly.entity_id
_entity_poly.type
_entity_poly.pdbx_seq_one_letter_code
_entity_poly.pdbx_strand_id
1 'polypeptide(L)'
;MGTQKPGEWANSLIARFEEQLPYKTGAQNLHSRINEEQCKACLVQISRHRFSLVIAGLTKILQRVNELYQPTISSCVNRPQTELEKGYHDSLVIVLDTLEICLSSQPKDTTKYDEAMNVKILLREVCQFIDMRNESNISNTLLRQLASKVLFALSLNFFNAVFNRISARLQELASSSEENPDYTDIELIQYINVDILRLIRLLTESIQKFKLLRKSAHIVLVSSLEKAIWNWMDTYPQEFAEVQCRPNEELSKCCDTLFDLLQDCFSDNKKSRVAMWPLQIMLLLLNPKVLEEIVNADSGAPCSPRHTKKKHFIDSVKRGLSKLNCCIKIMIVILFLDIYVLVNTLQDNLTSW
;
A
#
# COMPACT_ATOMS: atom_id res chain seq x y z
N MET A 1 29.51 -16.10 37.68
CA MET A 1 29.08 -15.24 36.57
C MET A 1 27.66 -15.65 36.20
N GLY A 2 26.67 -14.86 36.61
CA GLY A 2 25.26 -15.20 36.39
C GLY A 2 24.95 -15.14 34.89
N THR A 3 24.43 -16.23 34.33
CA THR A 3 23.91 -16.25 32.97
C THR A 3 22.76 -15.26 32.89
N GLN A 4 23.01 -14.10 32.27
CA GLN A 4 22.04 -13.04 32.06
C GLN A 4 20.79 -13.64 31.40
N LYS A 5 19.59 -13.33 31.92
CA LYS A 5 18.37 -13.95 31.39
C LYS A 5 18.21 -13.56 29.91
N PRO A 6 17.76 -14.47 29.01
CA PRO A 6 17.69 -14.20 27.58
C PRO A 6 16.92 -12.92 27.19
N GLY A 7 15.94 -12.48 27.99
CA GLY A 7 15.22 -11.23 27.76
C GLY A 7 15.99 -9.96 28.17
N GLU A 8 16.86 -10.04 29.19
CA GLU A 8 17.68 -8.91 29.63
C GLU A 8 18.71 -8.54 28.57
N TRP A 9 19.31 -9.53 27.91
CA TRP A 9 20.26 -9.29 26.84
C TRP A 9 19.63 -8.62 25.62
N ALA A 10 18.42 -9.04 25.21
CA ALA A 10 17.69 -8.40 24.12
C ALA A 10 17.37 -6.93 24.43
N ASN A 11 16.97 -6.63 25.67
CA ASN A 11 16.76 -5.24 26.13
C ASN A 11 18.07 -4.43 26.11
N SER A 12 19.18 -5.01 26.57
CA SER A 12 20.50 -4.36 26.50
C SER A 12 20.92 -4.08 25.05
N LEU A 13 20.61 -4.96 24.11
CA LEU A 13 20.91 -4.73 22.70
C LEU A 13 20.03 -3.63 22.10
N ILE A 14 18.73 -3.59 22.42
CA ILE A 14 17.83 -2.50 22.00
C ILE A 14 18.35 -1.17 22.55
N ALA A 15 18.75 -1.12 23.82
CA ALA A 15 19.33 0.08 24.43
C ALA A 15 20.64 0.49 23.73
N ARG A 16 21.54 -0.47 23.46
CA ARG A 16 22.79 -0.20 22.73
C ARG A 16 22.50 0.34 21.33
N PHE A 17 21.52 -0.22 20.62
CA PHE A 17 21.11 0.28 19.31
C PHE A 17 20.62 1.72 19.40
N GLU A 18 19.77 2.06 20.39
CA GLU A 18 19.32 3.44 20.60
C GLU A 18 20.49 4.39 20.88
N GLU A 19 21.46 3.99 21.71
CA GLU A 19 22.66 4.78 22.02
C GLU A 19 23.58 5.00 20.82
N GLN A 20 23.50 4.18 19.76
CA GLN A 20 24.29 4.38 18.54
C GLN A 20 23.59 5.31 17.52
N LEU A 21 22.34 5.69 17.74
CA LEU A 21 21.60 6.49 16.76
C LEU A 21 22.19 7.91 16.61
N PRO A 22 22.17 8.49 15.40
CA PRO A 22 22.74 9.80 15.11
C PRO A 22 22.24 10.94 16.02
N TYR A 23 21.00 10.91 16.51
CA TYR A 23 20.48 11.95 17.39
C TYR A 23 21.15 11.99 18.78
N LYS A 24 21.79 10.89 19.22
CA LYS A 24 22.57 10.82 20.47
C LYS A 24 24.07 10.97 20.23
N THR A 25 24.57 10.38 19.16
CA THR A 25 26.01 10.32 18.87
C THR A 25 26.52 11.55 18.11
N GLY A 26 25.66 12.27 17.41
CA GLY A 26 26.05 13.39 16.57
C GLY A 26 26.75 12.93 15.27
N ALA A 27 27.80 13.63 14.87
CA ALA A 27 28.54 13.33 13.64
C ALA A 27 29.17 11.93 13.67
N GLN A 28 28.73 11.07 12.75
CA GLN A 28 29.16 9.67 12.65
C GLN A 28 30.52 9.53 11.95
N ASN A 29 31.43 8.75 12.54
CA ASN A 29 32.69 8.34 11.91
C ASN A 29 32.56 6.90 11.35
N LEU A 30 33.59 6.40 10.67
CA LEU A 30 33.54 5.07 10.05
C LEU A 30 33.26 3.95 11.08
N HIS A 31 33.85 4.06 12.27
CA HIS A 31 33.69 3.06 13.32
C HIS A 31 32.28 3.06 13.93
N SER A 32 31.67 4.24 14.11
CA SER A 32 30.29 4.33 14.61
C SER A 32 29.30 3.71 13.63
N ARG A 33 29.49 3.92 12.31
CA ARG A 33 28.65 3.30 11.27
C ARG A 33 28.75 1.77 11.26
N ILE A 34 29.96 1.22 11.37
CA ILE A 34 30.16 -0.24 11.44
C ILE A 34 29.45 -0.81 12.69
N ASN A 35 29.57 -0.13 13.82
CA ASN A 35 28.93 -0.58 15.06
C ASN A 35 27.40 -0.49 14.99
N GLU A 36 26.86 0.54 14.35
CA GLU A 36 25.42 0.68 14.06
C GLU A 36 24.91 -0.49 13.18
N GLU A 37 25.58 -0.77 12.06
CA GLU A 37 25.24 -1.87 11.16
C GLU A 37 25.30 -3.24 11.86
N GLN A 38 26.30 -3.46 12.71
CA GLN A 38 26.42 -4.67 13.52
C GLN A 38 25.30 -4.79 14.55
N CYS A 39 24.93 -3.70 15.22
CA CYS A 39 23.82 -3.70 16.20
C CYS A 39 22.49 -3.99 15.50
N LYS A 40 22.26 -3.36 14.35
CA LYS A 40 21.10 -3.61 13.49
C LYS A 40 21.02 -5.07 13.05
N ALA A 41 22.12 -5.63 12.53
CA ALA A 41 22.18 -7.03 12.11
C ALA A 41 21.88 -7.99 13.27
N CYS A 42 22.42 -7.72 14.46
CA CYS A 42 22.12 -8.50 15.65
C CYS A 42 20.62 -8.44 16.02
N LEU A 43 20.02 -7.24 16.02
CA LEU A 43 18.59 -7.06 16.32
C LEU A 43 17.70 -7.83 15.35
N VAL A 44 18.03 -7.80 14.05
CA VAL A 44 17.31 -8.55 13.01
C VAL A 44 17.39 -10.06 13.26
N GLN A 45 18.53 -10.59 13.67
CA GLN A 45 18.64 -12.02 13.99
C GLN A 45 17.78 -12.40 15.20
N ILE A 46 17.77 -11.56 16.23
CA ILE A 46 17.03 -11.83 17.47
C ILE A 46 15.52 -11.68 17.26
N SER A 47 15.08 -10.77 16.38
CA SER A 47 13.67 -10.55 16.09
C SER A 47 12.99 -11.81 15.54
N ARG A 48 13.74 -12.75 14.96
CA ARG A 48 13.25 -14.07 14.51
C ARG A 48 12.81 -14.98 15.67
N HIS A 49 13.34 -14.77 16.87
CA HIS A 49 13.05 -15.58 18.06
C HIS A 49 12.30 -14.82 19.14
N ARG A 50 12.44 -13.49 19.17
CA ARG A 50 11.87 -12.58 20.18
C ARG A 50 11.17 -11.39 19.52
N PHE A 51 10.37 -11.67 18.49
CA PHE A 51 9.70 -10.66 17.66
C PHE A 51 8.99 -9.59 18.48
N SER A 52 8.07 -9.99 19.35
CA SER A 52 7.27 -9.06 20.18
C SER A 52 8.15 -8.08 20.98
N LEU A 53 9.25 -8.56 21.57
CA LEU A 53 10.16 -7.73 22.37
C LEU A 53 10.92 -6.73 21.52
N VAL A 54 11.47 -7.18 20.38
CA VAL A 54 12.25 -6.33 19.47
C VAL A 54 11.35 -5.27 18.84
N ILE A 55 10.16 -5.65 18.35
CA ILE A 55 9.21 -4.69 17.77
C ILE A 55 8.73 -3.68 18.81
N ALA A 56 8.40 -4.12 20.03
CA ALA A 56 8.02 -3.18 21.10
C ALA A 56 9.16 -2.19 21.42
N GLY A 57 10.41 -2.68 21.48
CA GLY A 57 11.59 -1.84 21.71
C GLY A 57 11.80 -0.81 20.60
N LEU A 58 11.83 -1.26 19.35
CA LEU A 58 11.99 -0.39 18.19
C LEU A 58 10.84 0.63 18.04
N THR A 59 9.60 0.22 18.33
CA THR A 59 8.43 1.11 18.31
C THR A 59 8.56 2.22 19.35
N LYS A 60 9.04 1.91 20.56
CA LYS A 60 9.29 2.91 21.61
C LYS A 60 10.40 3.89 21.22
N ILE A 61 11.45 3.41 20.57
CA ILE A 61 12.51 4.27 20.05
C ILE A 61 11.95 5.19 18.96
N LEU A 62 11.18 4.64 18.01
CA LEU A 62 10.52 5.41 16.95
C LEU A 62 9.65 6.54 17.51
N GLN A 63 8.81 6.24 18.50
CA GLN A 63 7.98 7.21 19.22
C GLN A 63 8.82 8.34 19.80
N ARG A 64 9.84 7.99 20.59
CA ARG A 64 10.71 8.97 21.26
C ARG A 64 11.43 9.88 20.27
N VAL A 65 12.00 9.33 19.21
CA VAL A 65 12.73 10.12 18.21
C VAL A 65 11.76 11.02 17.44
N ASN A 66 10.58 10.53 17.08
CA ASN A 66 9.58 11.33 16.36
C ASN A 66 9.02 12.48 17.22
N GLU A 67 8.72 12.23 18.50
CA GLU A 67 8.27 13.26 19.45
C GLU A 67 9.27 14.40 19.60
N LEU A 68 10.58 14.10 19.56
CA LEU A 68 11.65 15.10 19.61
C LEU A 68 11.84 15.84 18.28
N TYR A 69 11.49 15.20 17.16
CA TYR A 69 11.65 15.76 15.81
C TYR A 69 10.51 16.70 15.38
N GLN A 70 9.25 16.40 15.75
CA GLN A 70 8.07 17.18 15.34
C GLN A 70 8.12 18.69 15.71
N PRO A 71 8.55 19.08 16.93
CA PRO A 71 8.66 20.50 17.31
C PRO A 71 9.71 21.27 16.49
N THR A 72 10.74 20.57 16.02
CA THR A 72 11.81 21.17 15.22
C THR A 72 11.31 21.55 13.83
N ILE A 73 10.52 20.69 13.17
CA ILE A 73 9.93 20.97 11.85
C ILE A 73 8.94 22.14 11.89
N SER A 74 8.13 22.21 12.94
CA SER A 74 7.03 23.19 13.05
C SER A 74 7.53 24.63 13.25
N SER A 75 8.77 24.80 13.75
CA SER A 75 9.30 26.11 14.16
C SER A 75 10.10 26.85 13.09
N CYS A 76 10.44 26.23 11.95
CA CYS A 76 11.44 26.79 11.03
C CYS A 76 11.23 26.47 9.55
N VAL A 77 10.13 26.96 8.97
CA VAL A 77 9.78 26.71 7.55
C VAL A 77 10.79 27.28 6.53
N ASN A 78 11.76 28.11 6.92
CA ASN A 78 12.71 28.78 5.99
C ASN A 78 14.18 28.79 6.46
N ARG A 79 14.61 27.92 7.38
CA ARG A 79 16.00 27.88 7.87
C ARG A 79 16.76 26.66 7.32
N PRO A 80 18.08 26.76 7.03
CA PRO A 80 18.92 25.59 6.81
C PRO A 80 18.79 24.60 7.97
N GLN A 81 18.63 23.32 7.64
CA GLN A 81 18.45 22.24 8.61
C GLN A 81 19.67 22.15 9.54
N THR A 82 19.43 22.08 10.85
CA THR A 82 20.53 21.98 11.83
C THR A 82 21.12 20.56 11.84
N GLU A 83 22.39 20.40 12.27
CA GLU A 83 23.00 19.07 12.40
C GLU A 83 22.20 18.16 13.34
N LEU A 84 21.54 18.74 14.35
CA LEU A 84 20.68 18.02 15.28
C LEU A 84 19.39 17.52 14.61
N GLU A 85 18.73 18.35 13.79
CA GLU A 85 17.55 17.96 12.99
C GLU A 85 17.87 16.85 12.00
N LYS A 86 19.07 16.91 11.42
CA LYS A 86 19.57 15.83 10.56
C LYS A 86 19.79 14.54 11.36
N GLY A 87 20.36 14.64 12.57
CA GLY A 87 20.51 13.51 13.47
C GLY A 87 19.19 12.80 13.80
N TYR A 88 18.12 13.55 14.10
CA TYR A 88 16.79 12.97 14.31
C TYR A 88 16.24 12.28 13.06
N HIS A 89 16.35 12.94 11.91
CA HIS A 89 15.90 12.38 10.64
C HIS A 89 16.64 11.08 10.28
N ASP A 90 17.97 11.09 10.31
CA ASP A 90 18.81 9.91 10.04
C ASP A 90 18.47 8.77 11.02
N SER A 91 18.18 9.09 12.29
CA SER A 91 17.77 8.11 13.29
C SER A 91 16.41 7.48 12.97
N LEU A 92 15.43 8.26 12.53
CA LEU A 92 14.12 7.75 12.10
C LEU A 92 14.28 6.83 10.88
N VAL A 93 15.13 7.20 9.93
CA VAL A 93 15.46 6.37 8.75
C VAL A 93 16.00 5.01 9.21
N ILE A 94 17.00 4.98 10.10
CA ILE A 94 17.62 3.75 10.60
C ILE A 94 16.60 2.87 11.35
N VAL A 95 15.75 3.47 12.19
CA VAL A 95 14.75 2.74 12.98
C VAL A 95 13.67 2.13 12.07
N LEU A 96 13.13 2.90 11.12
CA LEU A 96 12.12 2.41 10.17
C LEU A 96 12.68 1.30 9.28
N ASP A 97 13.90 1.47 8.77
CA ASP A 97 14.57 0.44 7.96
C ASP A 97 14.83 -0.84 8.76
N THR A 98 15.23 -0.71 10.02
CA THR A 98 15.41 -1.88 10.91
C THR A 98 14.07 -2.58 11.21
N LEU A 99 12.99 -1.83 11.41
CA LEU A 99 11.64 -2.36 11.60
C LEU A 99 11.16 -3.14 10.36
N GLU A 100 11.37 -2.59 9.17
CA GLU A 100 11.04 -3.23 7.89
C GLU A 100 11.71 -4.61 7.79
N ILE A 101 13.03 -4.66 7.96
CA ILE A 101 13.80 -5.92 7.86
C ILE A 101 13.33 -6.94 8.92
N CYS A 102 13.02 -6.50 10.15
CA CYS A 102 12.54 -7.38 11.21
C CYS A 102 11.17 -8.00 10.90
N LEU A 103 10.27 -7.21 10.29
CA LEU A 103 8.94 -7.65 9.88
C LEU A 103 9.00 -8.60 8.67
N SER A 104 9.84 -8.28 7.70
CA SER A 104 10.08 -9.09 6.50
C SER A 104 10.75 -10.44 6.81
N SER A 105 11.47 -10.54 7.93
CA SER A 105 12.23 -11.73 8.33
C SER A 105 11.45 -12.72 9.23
N GLN A 106 10.13 -12.57 9.39
CA GLN A 106 9.35 -13.40 10.31
C GLN A 106 9.12 -14.84 9.81
N PRO A 107 9.23 -15.86 10.69
CA PRO A 107 8.72 -17.20 10.40
C PRO A 107 7.18 -17.21 10.39
N LYS A 108 6.57 -18.09 9.57
CA LYS A 108 5.12 -18.09 9.26
C LYS A 108 4.17 -18.43 10.44
N ASP A 109 4.68 -18.84 11.61
CA ASP A 109 3.90 -19.46 12.70
C ASP A 109 4.11 -18.81 14.09
N THR A 110 3.85 -17.51 14.26
CA THR A 110 4.18 -16.82 15.52
C THR A 110 3.06 -16.22 16.35
N THR A 111 1.79 -16.24 15.94
CA THR A 111 0.72 -15.45 16.61
C THR A 111 0.58 -15.70 18.12
N LYS A 112 1.09 -14.77 18.94
CA LYS A 112 0.83 -14.65 20.39
C LYS A 112 0.15 -13.30 20.69
N TYR A 113 -0.72 -13.26 21.70
CA TYR A 113 -1.54 -12.09 22.03
C TYR A 113 -0.74 -10.78 22.25
N ASP A 114 0.46 -10.85 22.84
CA ASP A 114 1.35 -9.69 23.03
C ASP A 114 1.76 -9.04 21.70
N GLU A 115 1.87 -9.83 20.63
CA GLU A 115 2.23 -9.33 19.29
C GLU A 115 1.10 -8.48 18.71
N ALA A 116 -0.16 -8.84 18.95
CA ALA A 116 -1.31 -8.10 18.43
C ALA A 116 -1.39 -6.67 19.00
N MET A 117 -1.08 -6.48 20.29
CA MET A 117 -1.04 -5.15 20.90
C MET A 117 0.12 -4.32 20.35
N ASN A 118 1.32 -4.91 20.27
CA ASN A 118 2.50 -4.23 19.74
C ASN A 118 2.32 -3.84 18.27
N VAL A 119 1.70 -4.70 17.46
CA VAL A 119 1.32 -4.42 16.06
C VAL A 119 0.37 -3.22 15.97
N LYS A 120 -0.63 -3.12 16.86
CA LYS A 120 -1.57 -1.99 16.85
C LYS A 120 -0.87 -0.67 17.20
N ILE A 121 0.06 -0.70 18.15
CA ILE A 121 0.87 0.48 18.51
C ILE A 121 1.77 0.87 17.34
N LEU A 122 2.52 -0.10 16.78
CA LEU A 122 3.38 0.15 15.63
C LEU A 122 2.60 0.72 14.44
N LEU A 123 1.44 0.14 14.11
CA LEU A 123 0.58 0.63 13.04
C LEU A 123 0.19 2.09 13.25
N ARG A 124 -0.15 2.48 14.49
CA ARG A 124 -0.46 3.88 14.81
C ARG A 124 0.74 4.80 14.54
N GLU A 125 1.95 4.40 14.90
CA GLU A 125 3.15 5.20 14.68
C GLU A 125 3.51 5.32 13.20
N VAL A 126 3.48 4.19 12.47
CA VAL A 126 3.77 4.16 11.03
C VAL A 126 2.81 5.06 10.25
N CYS A 127 1.52 5.07 10.60
CA CYS A 127 0.52 5.94 9.96
C CYS A 127 0.86 7.43 10.05
N GLN A 128 1.54 7.89 11.12
CA GLN A 128 1.91 9.31 11.27
C GLN A 128 2.90 9.76 10.17
N PHE A 129 3.77 8.86 9.73
CA PHE A 129 4.72 9.13 8.64
C PHE A 129 4.06 9.07 7.26
N ILE A 130 2.94 8.34 7.13
CA ILE A 130 2.17 8.28 5.89
C ILE A 130 1.33 9.56 5.69
N ASP A 131 0.80 10.13 6.76
CA ASP A 131 0.01 11.39 6.79
C ASP A 131 0.87 12.66 6.70
N MET A 132 2.18 12.56 6.49
CA MET A 132 3.05 13.74 6.33
C MET A 132 2.74 14.46 5.00
N ARG A 133 1.65 15.24 4.98
CA ARG A 133 1.11 15.99 3.83
C ARG A 133 2.02 17.12 3.33
N ASN A 134 3.15 17.37 3.99
CA ASN A 134 4.11 18.39 3.58
C ASN A 134 5.13 17.79 2.60
N GLU A 135 4.71 17.67 1.34
CA GLU A 135 5.52 17.15 0.21
C GLU A 135 6.72 18.03 -0.15
N SER A 136 6.84 19.23 0.43
CA SER A 136 7.87 20.22 0.10
C SER A 136 9.26 19.92 0.65
N ASN A 137 9.42 18.95 1.56
CA ASN A 137 10.71 18.58 2.13
C ASN A 137 11.10 17.16 1.71
N ILE A 138 12.15 17.03 0.88
CA ILE A 138 12.68 15.76 0.35
C ILE A 138 12.93 14.74 1.47
N SER A 139 13.33 15.23 2.65
CA SER A 139 13.54 14.42 3.86
C SER A 139 12.26 13.65 4.28
N ASN A 140 11.08 14.23 4.11
CA ASN A 140 9.81 13.56 4.43
C ASN A 140 9.46 12.46 3.44
N THR A 141 9.93 12.55 2.19
CA THR A 141 9.70 11.54 1.15
C THR A 141 10.34 10.20 1.52
N LEU A 142 11.58 10.21 2.01
CA LEU A 142 12.28 8.99 2.41
C LEU A 142 11.60 8.32 3.62
N LEU A 143 11.21 9.10 4.63
CA LEU A 143 10.49 8.57 5.80
C LEU A 143 9.15 7.94 5.39
N ARG A 144 8.40 8.59 4.50
CA ARG A 144 7.15 8.05 3.95
C ARG A 144 7.38 6.75 3.17
N GLN A 145 8.45 6.67 2.38
CA GLN A 145 8.83 5.45 1.64
C GLN A 145 9.22 4.30 2.57
N LEU A 146 9.96 4.57 3.64
CA LEU A 146 10.31 3.53 4.61
C LEU A 146 9.08 3.11 5.42
N ALA A 147 8.25 4.07 5.85
CA ALA A 147 7.00 3.79 6.54
C ALA A 147 6.05 2.93 5.69
N SER A 148 5.96 3.18 4.38
CA SER A 148 5.14 2.34 3.50
C SER A 148 5.70 0.92 3.36
N LYS A 149 7.02 0.74 3.31
CA LYS A 149 7.64 -0.59 3.35
C LYS A 149 7.41 -1.32 4.66
N VAL A 150 7.51 -0.62 5.79
CA VAL A 150 7.16 -1.16 7.12
C VAL A 150 5.70 -1.60 7.14
N LEU A 151 4.78 -0.78 6.63
CA LEU A 151 3.35 -1.11 6.54
C LEU A 151 3.08 -2.33 5.64
N PHE A 152 3.77 -2.40 4.49
CA PHE A 152 3.71 -3.55 3.59
C PHE A 152 4.17 -4.83 4.31
N ALA A 153 5.36 -4.80 4.93
CA ALA A 153 5.91 -5.92 5.68
C ALA A 153 5.03 -6.33 6.87
N LEU A 154 4.43 -5.36 7.57
CA LEU A 154 3.48 -5.61 8.65
C LEU A 154 2.24 -6.33 8.14
N SER A 155 1.69 -5.90 7.01
CA SER A 155 0.47 -6.47 6.43
C SER A 155 0.66 -7.87 5.85
N LEU A 156 1.89 -8.32 5.54
CA LEU A 156 2.16 -9.71 5.15
C LEU A 156 1.66 -10.70 6.22
N ASN A 157 2.02 -10.44 7.49
CA ASN A 157 1.75 -11.34 8.61
C ASN A 157 0.55 -10.91 9.46
N PHE A 158 0.24 -9.61 9.48
CA PHE A 158 -0.81 -9.02 10.34
C PHE A 158 -1.89 -8.30 9.53
N PHE A 159 -2.25 -8.83 8.36
CA PHE A 159 -3.24 -8.24 7.44
C PHE A 159 -4.52 -7.82 8.16
N ASN A 160 -5.08 -8.68 9.01
CA ASN A 160 -6.33 -8.40 9.73
C ASN A 160 -6.26 -7.12 10.59
N ALA A 161 -5.12 -6.84 11.23
CA ALA A 161 -4.97 -5.64 12.05
C ALA A 161 -5.06 -4.37 11.18
N VAL A 162 -4.38 -4.38 10.03
CA VAL A 162 -4.40 -3.25 9.09
C VAL A 162 -5.74 -3.12 8.38
N PHE A 163 -6.30 -4.24 7.89
CA PHE A 163 -7.60 -4.29 7.24
C PHE A 163 -8.72 -3.81 8.16
N ASN A 164 -8.75 -4.24 9.43
CA ASN A 164 -9.78 -3.81 10.37
C ASN A 164 -9.70 -2.32 10.66
N ARG A 165 -8.51 -1.72 10.64
CA ARG A 165 -8.34 -0.26 10.76
C ARG A 165 -8.93 0.47 9.55
N ILE A 166 -8.66 -0.01 8.34
CA ILE A 166 -9.21 0.53 7.09
C ILE A 166 -10.74 0.40 7.08
N SER A 167 -11.27 -0.79 7.39
CA SER A 167 -12.72 -1.06 7.43
C SER A 167 -13.42 -0.20 8.49
N ALA A 168 -12.83 -0.04 9.68
CA ALA A 168 -13.36 0.86 10.70
C ALA A 168 -13.45 2.31 10.19
N ARG A 169 -12.41 2.81 9.49
CA ARG A 169 -12.46 4.16 8.90
C ARG A 169 -13.53 4.29 7.83
N LEU A 170 -13.67 3.30 6.94
CA LEU A 170 -14.73 3.30 5.92
C LEU A 170 -16.12 3.31 6.57
N GLN A 171 -16.29 2.57 7.67
CA GLN A 171 -17.54 2.53 8.43
C GLN A 171 -17.84 3.87 9.12
N GLU A 172 -16.84 4.50 9.74
CA GLU A 172 -16.99 5.84 10.34
C GLU A 172 -17.45 6.85 9.28
N LEU A 173 -16.76 6.90 8.14
CA LEU A 173 -17.07 7.82 7.04
C LEU A 173 -18.42 7.55 6.37
N ALA A 174 -18.87 6.30 6.34
CA ALA A 174 -20.20 5.92 5.85
C ALA A 174 -21.34 6.42 6.76
N SER A 175 -21.05 6.67 8.04
CA SER A 175 -22.02 7.17 9.03
C SER A 175 -21.82 8.65 9.41
N SER A 176 -20.75 9.29 8.94
CA SER A 176 -20.34 10.61 9.42
C SER A 176 -21.07 11.77 8.74
N SER A 177 -21.47 12.75 9.55
CA SER A 177 -21.97 14.05 9.10
C SER A 177 -20.87 15.14 9.03
N GLU A 178 -19.62 14.85 9.39
CA GLU A 178 -18.52 15.82 9.52
C GLU A 178 -18.19 16.56 8.21
N GLU A 179 -17.92 17.87 8.28
CA GLU A 179 -17.66 18.71 7.11
C GLU A 179 -16.28 18.48 6.49
N ASN A 180 -15.26 18.17 7.30
CA ASN A 180 -13.88 17.91 6.89
C ASN A 180 -13.36 16.56 7.41
N PRO A 181 -13.80 15.42 6.82
CA PRO A 181 -13.43 14.11 7.32
C PRO A 181 -11.96 13.78 7.03
N ASP A 182 -11.34 13.00 7.92
CA ASP A 182 -10.01 12.42 7.73
C ASP A 182 -10.08 11.15 6.84
N TYR A 183 -9.26 11.12 5.79
CA TYR A 183 -9.18 10.02 4.82
C TYR A 183 -7.87 9.22 4.92
N THR A 184 -6.98 9.57 5.83
CA THR A 184 -5.63 8.99 5.94
C THR A 184 -5.64 7.48 6.01
N ASP A 185 -6.53 6.89 6.81
CA ASP A 185 -6.58 5.43 6.95
C ASP A 185 -7.10 4.73 5.68
N ILE A 186 -7.83 5.42 4.78
CA ILE A 186 -8.19 4.86 3.46
C ILE A 186 -6.95 4.75 2.58
N GLU A 187 -6.05 5.75 2.62
CA GLU A 187 -4.84 5.74 1.80
C GLU A 187 -3.89 4.58 2.14
N LEU A 188 -4.02 3.98 3.32
CA LEU A 188 -3.25 2.78 3.71
C LEU A 188 -3.44 1.62 2.72
N ILE A 189 -4.60 1.55 2.06
CA ILE A 189 -4.91 0.55 1.03
C ILE A 189 -3.81 0.46 -0.02
N GLN A 190 -3.19 1.58 -0.40
CA GLN A 190 -2.17 1.58 -1.46
C GLN A 190 -0.80 1.04 -1.03
N TYR A 191 -0.60 0.76 0.27
CA TYR A 191 0.69 0.36 0.84
C TYR A 191 0.68 -1.02 1.48
N ILE A 192 -0.47 -1.69 1.52
CA ILE A 192 -0.58 -3.03 2.08
C ILE A 192 -0.24 -4.10 1.05
N ASN A 193 0.29 -5.21 1.54
CA ASN A 193 0.46 -6.44 0.80
C ASN A 193 -0.89 -7.16 0.66
N VAL A 194 -1.30 -7.34 -0.57
CA VAL A 194 -2.59 -7.90 -0.95
C VAL A 194 -2.32 -9.05 -1.91
N ASP A 195 -2.64 -10.29 -1.53
CA ASP A 195 -2.78 -11.44 -2.43
C ASP A 195 -4.21 -11.48 -3.03
N ILE A 196 -4.50 -12.41 -3.92
CA ILE A 196 -5.83 -12.50 -4.56
C ILE A 196 -7.00 -12.58 -3.57
N LEU A 197 -6.86 -13.32 -2.46
CA LEU A 197 -7.93 -13.47 -1.47
C LEU A 197 -8.14 -12.17 -0.68
N ARG A 198 -7.04 -11.51 -0.31
CA ARG A 198 -7.07 -10.19 0.34
C ARG A 198 -7.63 -9.13 -0.59
N LEU A 199 -7.38 -9.23 -1.90
CA LEU A 199 -7.90 -8.30 -2.90
C LEU A 199 -9.42 -8.43 -3.01
N ILE A 200 -9.93 -9.66 -3.14
CA ILE A 200 -11.38 -9.93 -3.15
C ILE A 200 -12.04 -9.38 -1.89
N ARG A 201 -11.44 -9.62 -0.72
CA ARG A 201 -11.95 -9.12 0.57
C ARG A 201 -11.96 -7.59 0.62
N LEU A 202 -10.92 -6.93 0.14
CA LEU A 202 -10.81 -5.48 0.09
C LEU A 202 -11.86 -4.85 -0.85
N LEU A 203 -12.03 -5.43 -2.04
CA LEU A 203 -13.05 -4.98 -3.00
C LEU A 203 -14.46 -5.19 -2.42
N THR A 204 -14.71 -6.34 -1.79
CA THR A 204 -16.00 -6.63 -1.15
C THR A 204 -16.34 -5.60 -0.08
N GLU A 205 -15.41 -5.30 0.83
CA GLU A 205 -15.60 -4.27 1.87
C GLU A 205 -15.88 -2.89 1.26
N SER A 206 -15.09 -2.53 0.24
CA SER A 206 -15.24 -1.26 -0.47
C SER A 206 -16.63 -1.13 -1.12
N ILE A 207 -17.10 -2.19 -1.79
CA ILE A 207 -18.42 -2.25 -2.44
C ILE A 207 -19.54 -2.08 -1.41
N GLN A 208 -19.44 -2.76 -0.25
CA GLN A 208 -20.46 -2.70 0.79
C GLN A 208 -20.66 -1.28 1.34
N LYS A 209 -19.58 -0.50 1.46
CA LYS A 209 -19.62 0.88 1.99
C LYS A 209 -19.78 1.93 0.91
N PHE A 210 -19.50 1.61 -0.36
CA PHE A 210 -19.35 2.59 -1.44
C PHE A 210 -20.51 3.58 -1.53
N LYS A 211 -21.76 3.09 -1.59
CA LYS A 211 -22.95 3.97 -1.74
C LYS A 211 -23.20 4.89 -0.54
N LEU A 212 -22.64 4.57 0.62
CA LEU A 212 -22.81 5.34 1.86
C LEU A 212 -21.76 6.46 1.98
N LEU A 213 -20.66 6.36 1.23
CA LEU A 213 -19.57 7.32 1.27
C LEU A 213 -19.91 8.60 0.49
N ARG A 214 -19.30 9.70 0.92
CA ARG A 214 -19.35 10.98 0.20
C ARG A 214 -18.41 10.98 -1.00
N LYS A 215 -18.66 11.89 -1.94
CA LYS A 215 -17.85 12.05 -3.17
C LYS A 215 -16.35 12.24 -2.91
N SER A 216 -15.96 12.95 -1.86
CA SER A 216 -14.56 13.13 -1.48
C SER A 216 -13.91 11.81 -1.03
N ALA A 217 -14.60 11.03 -0.20
CA ALA A 217 -14.15 9.70 0.21
C ALA A 217 -14.07 8.73 -0.97
N HIS A 218 -15.01 8.81 -1.94
CA HIS A 218 -14.94 8.02 -3.17
C HIS A 218 -13.65 8.27 -3.93
N ILE A 219 -13.24 9.54 -4.10
CA ILE A 219 -12.02 9.88 -4.85
C ILE A 219 -10.79 9.25 -4.20
N VAL A 220 -10.65 9.34 -2.87
CA VAL A 220 -9.51 8.77 -2.14
C VAL A 220 -9.54 7.24 -2.20
N LEU A 221 -10.71 6.63 -1.98
CA LEU A 221 -10.88 5.17 -2.06
C LEU A 221 -10.54 4.65 -3.46
N VAL A 222 -11.03 5.31 -4.51
CA VAL A 222 -10.78 4.91 -5.90
C VAL A 222 -9.30 4.98 -6.24
N SER A 223 -8.63 6.08 -5.88
CA SER A 223 -7.18 6.20 -6.11
C SER A 223 -6.37 5.16 -5.33
N SER A 224 -6.80 4.85 -4.11
CA SER A 224 -6.10 3.87 -3.26
C SER A 224 -6.28 2.45 -3.79
N LEU A 225 -7.50 2.08 -4.20
CA LEU A 225 -7.79 0.78 -4.83
C LEU A 225 -7.05 0.59 -6.15
N GLU A 226 -6.98 1.64 -6.99
CA GLU A 226 -6.22 1.61 -8.25
C GLU A 226 -4.77 1.20 -7.99
N LYS A 227 -4.10 1.87 -7.04
CA LYS A 227 -2.72 1.58 -6.67
C LYS A 227 -2.56 0.21 -6.02
N ALA A 228 -3.51 -0.22 -5.20
CA ALA A 228 -3.48 -1.55 -4.59
C ALA A 228 -3.52 -2.67 -5.64
N ILE A 229 -4.41 -2.55 -6.64
CA ILE A 229 -4.48 -3.51 -7.75
C ILE A 229 -3.18 -3.49 -8.56
N TRP A 230 -2.65 -2.29 -8.85
CA TRP A 230 -1.36 -2.15 -9.55
C TRP A 230 -0.22 -2.85 -8.79
N ASN A 231 -0.11 -2.58 -7.49
CA ASN A 231 0.92 -3.17 -6.64
C ASN A 231 0.75 -4.68 -6.50
N TRP A 232 -0.48 -5.21 -6.47
CA TRP A 232 -0.72 -6.65 -6.50
C TRP A 232 -0.21 -7.28 -7.80
N MET A 233 -0.48 -6.67 -8.96
CA MET A 233 0.03 -7.17 -10.25
C MET A 233 1.56 -7.18 -10.31
N ASP A 234 2.21 -6.16 -9.74
CA ASP A 234 3.68 -6.07 -9.67
C ASP A 234 4.29 -7.06 -8.66
N THR A 235 3.65 -7.24 -7.51
CA THR A 235 4.12 -8.12 -6.43
C THR A 235 3.86 -9.60 -6.72
N TYR A 236 2.71 -9.91 -7.32
CA TYR A 236 2.20 -11.25 -7.57
C TYR A 236 1.85 -11.47 -9.06
N PRO A 237 2.81 -11.30 -9.99
CA PRO A 237 2.54 -11.41 -11.43
C PRO A 237 2.01 -12.80 -11.84
N GLN A 238 2.36 -13.84 -11.07
CA GLN A 238 1.87 -15.20 -11.30
C GLN A 238 0.38 -15.36 -10.97
N GLU A 239 -0.10 -14.74 -9.88
CA GLU A 239 -1.54 -14.75 -9.55
C GLU A 239 -2.34 -14.00 -10.61
N PHE A 240 -1.79 -12.89 -11.12
CA PHE A 240 -2.42 -12.16 -12.21
C PHE A 240 -2.48 -12.99 -13.50
N ALA A 241 -1.39 -13.67 -13.88
CA ALA A 241 -1.38 -14.58 -15.03
C ALA A 241 -2.39 -15.72 -14.88
N GLU A 242 -2.54 -16.27 -13.67
CA GLU A 242 -3.57 -17.28 -13.36
C GLU A 242 -4.98 -16.70 -13.55
N VAL A 243 -5.26 -15.48 -13.09
CA VAL A 243 -6.56 -14.81 -13.33
C VAL A 243 -6.85 -14.65 -14.81
N GLN A 244 -5.84 -14.36 -15.64
CA GLN A 244 -6.02 -14.26 -17.09
C GLN A 244 -6.38 -15.61 -17.73
N CYS A 245 -5.73 -16.70 -17.31
CA CYS A 245 -5.96 -18.04 -17.86
C CYS A 245 -7.22 -18.71 -17.31
N ARG A 246 -7.45 -18.57 -16.00
CA ARG A 246 -8.52 -19.20 -15.24
C ARG A 246 -9.21 -18.13 -14.40
N PRO A 247 -10.23 -17.45 -14.95
CA PRO A 247 -10.89 -16.34 -14.28
C PRO A 247 -11.51 -16.77 -12.94
N ASN A 248 -11.30 -15.95 -11.91
CA ASN A 248 -11.88 -16.14 -10.59
C ASN A 248 -13.27 -15.48 -10.51
N GLU A 249 -14.33 -16.27 -10.30
CA GLU A 249 -15.71 -15.77 -10.33
C GLU A 249 -16.03 -14.73 -9.24
N GLU A 250 -15.46 -14.88 -8.03
CA GLU A 250 -15.67 -13.95 -6.93
C GLU A 250 -15.01 -12.61 -7.20
N LEU A 251 -13.76 -12.64 -7.68
CA LEU A 251 -13.05 -11.44 -8.12
C LEU A 251 -13.82 -10.76 -9.25
N SER A 252 -14.30 -11.54 -10.23
CA SER A 252 -15.02 -10.98 -11.36
C SER A 252 -16.31 -10.30 -10.98
N LYS A 253 -17.07 -10.91 -10.06
CA LYS A 253 -18.28 -10.32 -9.49
C LYS A 253 -17.98 -9.02 -8.76
N CYS A 254 -16.89 -8.96 -7.98
CA CYS A 254 -16.47 -7.73 -7.31
C CYS A 254 -16.13 -6.63 -8.32
N CYS A 255 -15.35 -6.97 -9.35
CA CYS A 255 -14.95 -6.03 -10.39
C CYS A 255 -16.14 -5.48 -11.18
N ASP A 256 -17.07 -6.35 -11.58
CA ASP A 256 -18.29 -5.94 -12.28
C ASP A 256 -19.15 -5.02 -11.42
N THR A 257 -19.37 -5.39 -10.15
CA THR A 257 -20.21 -4.61 -9.23
C THR A 257 -19.59 -3.24 -8.98
N LEU A 258 -18.30 -3.16 -8.66
CA LEU A 258 -17.63 -1.89 -8.40
C LEU A 258 -17.56 -1.01 -9.65
N PHE A 259 -17.33 -1.60 -10.83
CA PHE A 259 -17.35 -0.88 -12.09
C PHE A 259 -18.70 -0.19 -12.33
N ASP A 260 -19.80 -0.93 -12.15
CA ASP A 260 -21.15 -0.41 -12.36
C ASP A 260 -21.49 0.69 -11.33
N LEU A 261 -21.06 0.53 -10.06
CA LEU A 261 -21.19 1.58 -9.04
C LEU A 261 -20.46 2.86 -9.42
N LEU A 262 -19.22 2.77 -9.92
CA LEU A 262 -18.45 3.94 -10.36
C LEU A 262 -19.13 4.63 -11.54
N GLN A 263 -19.64 3.85 -12.49
CA GLN A 263 -20.31 4.37 -13.67
C GLN A 263 -21.60 5.11 -13.31
N ASP A 264 -22.41 4.53 -12.42
CA ASP A 264 -23.70 5.08 -12.02
C ASP A 264 -23.54 6.28 -11.07
N CYS A 265 -22.55 6.28 -10.16
CA CYS A 265 -22.35 7.40 -9.22
C CYS A 265 -21.73 8.66 -9.86
N PHE A 266 -20.99 8.52 -10.97
CA PHE A 266 -20.26 9.61 -11.62
C PHE A 266 -20.70 9.87 -13.07
N SER A 267 -21.90 9.42 -13.44
CA SER A 267 -22.46 9.58 -14.80
C SER A 267 -22.63 11.04 -15.22
N ASP A 268 -22.86 11.99 -14.31
CA ASP A 268 -23.29 13.33 -14.72
C ASP A 268 -22.15 14.36 -14.77
N ASN A 269 -21.05 14.11 -14.06
CA ASN A 269 -19.90 15.02 -13.99
C ASN A 269 -18.72 14.51 -14.82
N LYS A 270 -18.49 15.16 -15.98
CA LYS A 270 -17.41 14.79 -16.90
C LYS A 270 -16.01 14.79 -16.26
N LYS A 271 -15.69 15.77 -15.41
CA LYS A 271 -14.36 15.88 -14.77
C LYS A 271 -14.15 14.76 -13.74
N SER A 272 -15.14 14.52 -12.89
CA SER A 272 -15.08 13.43 -11.90
C SER A 272 -15.04 12.06 -12.57
N ARG A 273 -15.76 11.87 -13.67
CA ARG A 273 -15.77 10.61 -14.43
C ARG A 273 -14.38 10.22 -14.94
N VAL A 274 -13.64 11.18 -15.51
CA VAL A 274 -12.28 10.92 -16.02
C VAL A 274 -11.33 10.49 -14.90
N ALA A 275 -11.50 11.02 -13.69
CA ALA A 275 -10.72 10.61 -12.53
C ALA A 275 -11.00 9.17 -12.08
N MET A 276 -12.15 8.58 -12.44
CA MET A 276 -12.50 7.18 -12.14
C MET A 276 -11.93 6.19 -13.16
N TRP A 277 -11.52 6.67 -14.34
CA TRP A 277 -11.08 5.81 -15.44
C TRP A 277 -9.95 4.85 -15.07
N PRO A 278 -8.89 5.28 -14.34
CA PRO A 278 -7.80 4.38 -14.00
C PRO A 278 -8.27 3.12 -13.26
N LEU A 279 -9.12 3.28 -12.23
CA LEU A 279 -9.67 2.12 -11.52
C LEU A 279 -10.61 1.30 -12.41
N GLN A 280 -11.51 1.95 -13.17
CA GLN A 280 -12.43 1.25 -14.07
C GLN A 280 -11.67 0.39 -15.11
N ILE A 281 -10.53 0.87 -15.60
CA ILE A 281 -9.62 0.11 -16.47
C ILE A 281 -9.02 -1.09 -15.72
N MET A 282 -8.48 -0.88 -14.50
CA MET A 282 -7.94 -1.98 -13.70
C MET A 282 -8.99 -3.07 -13.47
N LEU A 283 -10.23 -2.71 -13.13
CA LEU A 283 -11.31 -3.67 -12.92
C LEU A 283 -11.66 -4.47 -14.19
N LEU A 284 -11.56 -3.86 -15.38
CA LEU A 284 -11.74 -4.59 -16.64
C LEU A 284 -10.57 -5.54 -16.93
N LEU A 285 -9.34 -5.16 -16.61
CA LEU A 285 -8.16 -6.03 -16.77
C LEU A 285 -8.24 -7.27 -15.87
N LEU A 286 -8.88 -7.16 -14.70
CA LEU A 286 -9.16 -8.30 -13.82
C LEU A 286 -10.33 -9.18 -14.31
N ASN A 287 -11.02 -8.77 -15.38
CA ASN A 287 -12.15 -9.47 -16.01
C ASN A 287 -11.85 -9.83 -17.48
N PRO A 288 -10.90 -10.75 -17.74
CA PRO A 288 -10.44 -11.08 -19.09
C PRO A 288 -11.56 -11.50 -20.04
N LYS A 289 -12.51 -12.34 -19.60
CA LYS A 289 -13.66 -12.77 -20.42
C LYS A 289 -14.55 -11.60 -20.88
N VAL A 290 -14.75 -10.62 -20.00
CA VAL A 290 -15.56 -9.43 -20.33
C VAL A 290 -14.80 -8.53 -21.30
N LEU A 291 -13.49 -8.37 -21.06
CA LEU A 291 -12.63 -7.58 -21.93
C LEU A 291 -12.52 -8.18 -23.33
N GLU A 292 -12.28 -9.49 -23.42
CA GLU A 292 -12.23 -10.26 -24.66
C GLU A 292 -13.53 -10.10 -25.47
N GLU A 293 -14.68 -10.24 -24.81
CA GLU A 293 -15.99 -10.07 -25.46
C GLU A 293 -16.18 -8.64 -26.00
N ILE A 294 -15.74 -7.63 -25.26
CA ILE A 294 -15.80 -6.23 -25.71
C ILE A 294 -14.90 -6.02 -26.94
N VAL A 295 -13.68 -6.55 -26.92
CA VAL A 295 -12.72 -6.44 -28.04
C VAL A 295 -13.22 -7.17 -29.28
N ASN A 296 -13.72 -8.40 -29.13
CA ASN A 296 -14.28 -9.18 -30.24
C ASN A 296 -15.50 -8.49 -30.85
N ALA A 297 -16.29 -7.78 -30.04
CA ALA A 297 -17.43 -7.01 -30.53
C ALA A 297 -17.04 -5.81 -31.41
N ASP A 298 -15.79 -5.33 -31.36
CA ASP A 298 -15.29 -4.33 -32.31
C ASP A 298 -15.00 -4.96 -33.68
N SER A 299 -14.77 -6.28 -33.72
CA SER A 299 -14.58 -7.07 -34.95
C SER A 299 -15.89 -7.65 -35.51
N GLY A 300 -17.04 -7.22 -34.98
CA GLY A 300 -18.37 -7.64 -35.46
C GLY A 300 -19.00 -8.82 -34.70
N ALA A 301 -18.35 -9.34 -33.65
CA ALA A 301 -18.96 -10.37 -32.80
C ALA A 301 -20.12 -9.81 -31.95
N PRO A 302 -21.11 -10.63 -31.57
CA PRO A 302 -22.17 -10.20 -30.66
C PRO A 302 -21.61 -9.86 -29.27
N CYS A 303 -22.05 -8.74 -28.70
CA CYS A 303 -21.75 -8.35 -27.32
C CYS A 303 -23.00 -8.54 -26.45
N SER A 304 -22.82 -9.12 -25.27
CA SER A 304 -23.87 -9.29 -24.28
C SER A 304 -24.41 -7.92 -23.86
N PRO A 305 -25.74 -7.75 -23.76
CA PRO A 305 -26.35 -6.51 -23.29
C PRO A 305 -25.82 -6.04 -21.92
N ARG A 306 -25.38 -6.98 -21.07
CA ARG A 306 -24.81 -6.68 -19.75
C ARG A 306 -23.43 -5.99 -19.84
N HIS A 307 -22.71 -6.13 -20.95
CA HIS A 307 -21.40 -5.55 -21.18
C HIS A 307 -21.43 -4.26 -22.02
N THR A 308 -22.59 -3.88 -22.55
CA THR A 308 -22.75 -2.67 -23.38
C THR A 308 -22.27 -1.39 -22.66
N LYS A 309 -22.56 -1.24 -21.36
CA LYS A 309 -22.05 -0.10 -20.56
C LYS A 309 -20.51 -0.07 -20.54
N LYS A 310 -19.87 -1.23 -20.36
CA LYS A 310 -18.40 -1.39 -20.31
C LYS A 310 -17.77 -1.13 -21.68
N LYS A 311 -18.40 -1.60 -22.76
CA LYS A 311 -17.99 -1.27 -24.14
C LYS A 311 -18.03 0.24 -24.40
N HIS A 312 -19.15 0.90 -24.09
CA HIS A 312 -19.26 2.35 -24.26
C HIS A 312 -18.27 3.16 -23.41
N PHE A 313 -17.91 2.65 -22.24
CA PHE A 313 -16.83 3.19 -21.44
C PHE A 313 -15.50 3.11 -22.19
N ILE A 314 -15.12 1.95 -22.71
CA ILE A 314 -13.89 1.76 -23.51
C ILE A 314 -13.87 2.72 -24.71
N ASP A 315 -14.97 2.85 -25.45
CA ASP A 315 -15.06 3.80 -26.56
C ASP A 315 -14.86 5.26 -26.11
N SER A 316 -15.38 5.61 -24.93
CA SER A 316 -15.24 6.94 -24.35
C SER A 316 -13.81 7.22 -23.91
N VAL A 317 -13.13 6.21 -23.36
CA VAL A 317 -11.69 6.27 -23.07
C VAL A 317 -10.95 6.48 -24.38
N LYS A 318 -11.08 5.59 -25.38
CA LYS A 318 -10.43 5.70 -26.71
C LYS A 318 -10.55 7.11 -27.32
N ARG A 319 -11.76 7.70 -27.32
CA ARG A 319 -12.01 9.08 -27.80
C ARG A 319 -11.40 10.18 -26.94
N GLY A 320 -11.24 9.97 -25.64
CA GLY A 320 -10.60 10.90 -24.73
C GLY A 320 -9.08 10.93 -24.92
N LEU A 321 -8.48 9.79 -25.22
CA LEU A 321 -7.03 9.61 -25.42
C LEU A 321 -6.52 10.33 -26.66
N SER A 322 -7.30 10.35 -27.74
CA SER A 322 -6.94 11.12 -28.93
C SER A 322 -6.88 12.64 -28.69
N LYS A 323 -7.36 13.12 -27.52
CA LYS A 323 -7.42 14.55 -27.15
C LYS A 323 -6.48 14.92 -26.00
N LEU A 324 -6.11 13.96 -25.15
CA LEU A 324 -5.15 14.15 -24.06
C LEU A 324 -3.85 13.44 -24.44
N ASN A 325 -2.79 14.20 -24.77
CA ASN A 325 -1.40 13.74 -24.73
C ASN A 325 -0.93 13.47 -23.28
N CYS A 326 -1.78 12.86 -22.45
CA CYS A 326 -1.52 12.62 -21.03
C CYS A 326 -1.68 11.15 -20.68
N CYS A 327 -0.53 10.62 -20.23
CA CYS A 327 -0.30 9.57 -19.25
C CYS A 327 0.02 8.17 -19.78
N ILE A 328 1.28 7.79 -19.50
CA ILE A 328 1.94 6.47 -19.56
C ILE A 328 1.05 5.29 -19.12
N LYS A 329 0.08 5.49 -18.22
CA LYS A 329 -0.88 4.47 -17.78
C LYS A 329 -1.87 4.01 -18.87
N ILE A 330 -2.13 4.84 -19.88
CA ILE A 330 -2.91 4.45 -21.05
C ILE A 330 -2.05 3.71 -22.07
N MET A 331 -0.76 4.07 -22.20
CA MET A 331 0.17 3.23 -22.94
C MET A 331 0.29 1.85 -22.32
N ILE A 332 0.12 1.71 -21.00
CA ILE A 332 0.01 0.39 -20.34
C ILE A 332 -1.26 -0.36 -20.78
N VAL A 333 -2.41 0.30 -20.97
CA VAL A 333 -3.62 -0.36 -21.53
C VAL A 333 -3.38 -0.84 -22.95
N ILE A 334 -2.67 -0.05 -23.77
CA ILE A 334 -2.28 -0.42 -25.14
C ILE A 334 -1.27 -1.57 -25.11
N LEU A 335 -0.21 -1.46 -24.30
CA LEU A 335 0.80 -2.51 -24.12
C LEU A 335 0.21 -3.80 -23.51
N PHE A 336 -0.80 -3.71 -22.63
CA PHE A 336 -1.48 -4.88 -22.07
C PHE A 336 -2.45 -5.51 -23.07
N LEU A 337 -3.18 -4.71 -23.85
CA LEU A 337 -3.97 -5.24 -24.97
C LEU A 337 -3.06 -5.91 -26.00
N ASP A 338 -1.92 -5.31 -26.31
CA ASP A 338 -0.92 -5.85 -27.23
C ASP A 338 -0.26 -7.12 -26.67
N ILE A 339 0.09 -7.17 -25.38
CA ILE A 339 0.61 -8.37 -24.70
C ILE A 339 -0.46 -9.45 -24.58
N TYR A 340 -1.71 -9.12 -24.25
CA TYR A 340 -2.82 -10.06 -24.16
C TYR A 340 -3.12 -10.69 -25.54
N VAL A 341 -3.13 -9.88 -26.60
CA VAL A 341 -3.22 -10.37 -27.98
C VAL A 341 -2.00 -11.24 -28.33
N LEU A 342 -0.79 -10.84 -27.97
CA LEU A 342 0.44 -11.60 -28.22
C LEU A 342 0.46 -12.96 -27.50
N VAL A 343 0.06 -12.98 -26.23
CA VAL A 343 0.01 -14.21 -25.40
C VAL A 343 -1.05 -15.17 -25.92
N ASN A 344 -2.26 -14.69 -26.23
CA ASN A 344 -3.30 -15.55 -26.81
C ASN A 344 -2.92 -16.08 -28.20
N THR A 345 -2.28 -15.26 -29.03
CA THR A 345 -1.77 -15.70 -30.36
C THR A 345 -0.68 -16.76 -30.22
N LEU A 346 0.18 -16.67 -29.18
CA LEU A 346 1.20 -17.69 -28.92
C LEU A 346 0.62 -18.98 -28.35
N GLN A 347 -0.45 -18.89 -27.56
CA GLN A 347 -1.12 -20.03 -26.93
C GLN A 347 -1.95 -20.85 -27.92
N ASP A 348 -2.60 -20.19 -28.89
CA ASP A 348 -3.29 -20.86 -30.01
C ASP A 348 -2.31 -21.54 -30.99
N ASN A 349 -1.09 -20.99 -31.14
CA ASN A 349 -0.04 -21.62 -31.96
C ASN A 349 0.61 -22.85 -31.30
N LEU A 350 0.53 -22.98 -29.98
CA LEU A 350 1.07 -24.12 -29.23
C LEU A 350 0.08 -25.29 -29.10
N THR A 351 -1.23 -25.05 -29.24
CA THR A 351 -2.28 -26.08 -29.21
C THR A 351 -2.65 -26.63 -30.60
N SER A 352 -2.02 -26.08 -31.66
CA SER A 352 -2.20 -26.42 -33.07
C SER A 352 -1.19 -27.47 -33.61
N TRP A 353 -0.34 -28.05 -32.74
CA TRP A 353 0.64 -29.10 -33.09
C TRP A 353 0.37 -30.41 -32.37
#